data_AF-A0A2K8XCV1-F1
#
_entry.id   AF-A0A2K8XCV1-F1
#
_cell.length_a   1.000
_cell.length_b   1.000
_cell.length_c   1.000
_cell.angle_alpha   90.00
_cell.angle_beta   90.00
_cell.angle_gamma   90.00
#
_symmetry.space_group_name_H-M   'P 1'
#
loop_
_entity.id
_entity.type
_entity.pdbx_description
1 polymer ?
#
loop_
_entity_poly.entity_id
_entity_poly.type
_entity_poly.pdbx_seq_one_letter_code
_entity_poly.pdbx_strand_id
1 'polypeptide(L)'
;MLRLNFLRKFLARKPATFHIHKRWQQAELTQMERRTIIIFGFLFCLIGIFIAPLFYENTQYGEIFFLLILYPLPALILAILNGYLLWFTELKTQNLILKIGIGLIPILIMILLAFGKESPIQFIATFGIIGIGITNLIWITKLINKKPVANTV
;
A
#
# COMPACT_ATOMS: atom_id res chain seq x y z
N MET A 1 -35.41 -8.86 -42.79
CA MET A 1 -34.06 -8.53 -42.26
C MET A 1 -34.05 -7.58 -41.04
N LEU A 2 -34.94 -6.58 -40.91
CA LEU A 2 -34.88 -5.61 -39.79
C LEU A 2 -35.08 -6.19 -38.37
N ARG A 3 -35.89 -7.25 -38.20
CA ARG A 3 -36.16 -7.86 -36.89
C ARG A 3 -34.93 -8.51 -36.23
N LEU A 4 -34.00 -9.08 -37.02
CA LEU A 4 -32.80 -9.74 -36.49
C LEU A 4 -31.80 -8.75 -35.91
N ASN A 5 -31.64 -7.58 -36.54
CA ASN A 5 -30.73 -6.53 -36.06
C ASN A 5 -31.24 -5.86 -34.79
N PHE A 6 -32.56 -5.71 -34.64
CA PHE A 6 -33.16 -5.18 -33.41
C PHE A 6 -32.98 -6.14 -32.22
N LEU A 7 -33.20 -7.44 -32.43
CA LEU A 7 -32.99 -8.45 -31.39
C LEU A 7 -31.51 -8.55 -30.97
N ARG A 8 -30.57 -8.50 -31.93
CA ARG A 8 -29.14 -8.42 -31.61
C ARG A 8 -28.76 -7.18 -30.81
N LYS A 9 -29.32 -6.01 -31.15
CA LYS A 9 -29.05 -4.75 -30.44
C LYS A 9 -29.65 -4.72 -29.04
N PHE A 10 -30.77 -5.42 -28.83
CA PHE A 10 -31.43 -5.57 -27.54
C PHE A 10 -30.70 -6.58 -26.64
N LEU A 11 -30.24 -7.71 -27.19
CA LEU A 11 -29.43 -8.70 -26.48
C LEU A 11 -27.98 -8.25 -26.20
N ALA A 12 -27.45 -7.31 -26.99
CA ALA A 12 -26.14 -6.71 -26.78
C ALA A 12 -26.11 -5.62 -25.68
N ARG A 13 -27.28 -5.17 -25.18
CA ARG A 13 -27.32 -4.28 -24.01
C ARG A 13 -26.97 -5.09 -22.77
N LYS A 14 -25.70 -5.05 -22.38
CA LYS A 14 -25.29 -5.48 -21.04
C LYS A 14 -26.13 -4.71 -20.02
N PRO A 15 -26.82 -5.39 -19.08
CA PRO A 15 -27.67 -4.71 -18.13
C PRO A 15 -26.80 -3.82 -17.23
N ALA A 16 -27.28 -2.61 -16.92
CA ALA A 16 -26.56 -1.63 -16.10
C ALA A 16 -26.12 -2.22 -14.73
N THR A 17 -26.85 -3.22 -14.23
CA THR A 17 -26.51 -4.02 -13.04
C THR A 17 -25.15 -4.71 -13.14
N PHE A 18 -24.72 -5.14 -14.34
CA PHE A 18 -23.43 -5.78 -14.54
C PHE A 18 -22.25 -4.81 -14.35
N HIS A 19 -22.41 -3.56 -14.79
CA HIS A 19 -21.41 -2.51 -14.57
C HIS A 19 -21.33 -2.07 -13.10
N ILE A 20 -22.47 -2.04 -12.41
CA ILE A 20 -22.53 -1.70 -10.99
C ILE A 20 -21.83 -2.80 -10.17
N HIS A 21 -22.17 -4.07 -10.39
CA HIS A 21 -21.57 -5.19 -9.66
C HIS A 21 -20.05 -5.27 -9.85
N LYS A 22 -19.56 -5.03 -11.08
CA LYS A 22 -18.12 -5.00 -11.37
C LYS A 22 -17.39 -3.87 -10.66
N ARG A 23 -18.02 -2.68 -10.49
CA ARG A 23 -17.45 -1.58 -9.70
C ARG A 23 -17.39 -1.91 -8.20
N TRP A 24 -18.41 -2.55 -7.66
CA TRP A 24 -18.42 -2.98 -6.25
C TRP A 24 -17.33 -4.02 -5.97
N GLN A 25 -17.21 -5.06 -6.80
CA GLN A 25 -16.14 -6.04 -6.67
C GLN A 25 -14.74 -5.39 -6.79
N GLN A 26 -14.58 -4.43 -7.70
CA GLN A 26 -13.31 -3.70 -7.84
C GLN A 26 -12.99 -2.84 -6.60
N ALA A 27 -14.01 -2.24 -5.96
CA ALA A 27 -13.85 -1.44 -4.75
C ALA A 27 -13.53 -2.31 -3.52
N GLU A 28 -14.16 -3.47 -3.38
CA GLU A 28 -13.86 -4.43 -2.31
C GLU A 28 -12.45 -5.02 -2.46
N LEU A 29 -12.05 -5.37 -3.68
CA LEU A 29 -10.71 -5.90 -3.95
C LEU A 29 -9.62 -4.88 -3.59
N THR A 30 -9.79 -3.62 -3.99
CA THR A 30 -8.84 -2.55 -3.66
C THR A 30 -8.81 -2.22 -2.16
N GLN A 31 -9.94 -2.38 -1.46
CA GLN A 31 -10.00 -2.25 0.00
C GLN A 31 -9.25 -3.37 0.72
N MET A 32 -9.41 -4.63 0.29
CA MET A 32 -8.72 -5.77 0.88
C MET A 32 -7.21 -5.69 0.62
N GLU A 33 -6.80 -5.35 -0.60
CA GLU A 33 -5.39 -5.15 -0.95
C GLU A 33 -4.74 -4.02 -0.12
N ARG A 34 -5.46 -2.92 0.11
CA ARG A 34 -4.99 -1.83 0.97
C ARG A 34 -4.77 -2.29 2.40
N ARG A 35 -5.71 -3.04 2.97
CA ARG A 35 -5.57 -3.59 4.33
C ARG A 35 -4.35 -4.49 4.42
N THR A 36 -4.13 -5.35 3.43
CA THR A 36 -2.96 -6.22 3.36
C THR A 36 -1.65 -5.42 3.32
N ILE A 37 -1.56 -4.38 2.49
CA ILE A 37 -0.37 -3.50 2.41
C ILE A 37 -0.09 -2.83 3.76
N ILE A 38 -1.13 -2.28 4.41
CA ILE A 38 -0.98 -1.63 5.72
C ILE A 38 -0.54 -2.64 6.78
N ILE A 39 -1.15 -3.83 6.81
CA ILE A 39 -0.84 -4.89 7.79
C ILE A 39 0.60 -5.38 7.62
N PHE A 40 1.03 -5.66 6.39
CA PHE A 40 2.41 -6.09 6.14
C PHE A 40 3.42 -5.00 6.49
N GLY A 41 3.18 -3.76 6.07
CA GLY A 41 4.05 -2.63 6.42
C GLY A 41 4.19 -2.47 7.94
N PHE A 42 3.07 -2.57 8.67
CA PHE A 42 3.07 -2.48 10.13
C PHE A 42 3.76 -3.68 10.81
N LEU A 43 3.53 -4.91 10.34
CA LEU A 43 4.19 -6.11 10.88
C LEU A 43 5.71 -6.04 10.77
N PHE A 44 6.23 -5.59 9.62
CA PHE A 44 7.67 -5.41 9.45
C PHE A 44 8.23 -4.34 10.38
N CYS A 45 7.53 -3.22 10.58
CA CYS A 45 7.93 -2.21 11.56
C CYS A 45 7.92 -2.78 12.99
N LEU A 46 6.91 -3.58 13.37
CA LEU A 46 6.85 -4.23 14.68
C LEU A 46 8.02 -5.17 14.91
N ILE A 47 8.41 -5.96 13.90
CA ILE A 47 9.59 -6.82 13.97
C ILE A 47 10.84 -5.99 14.29
N GLY A 48 11.01 -4.83 13.64
CA GLY A 48 12.10 -3.90 13.96
C GLY A 48 12.09 -3.42 15.40
N ILE A 49 10.90 -3.17 15.98
CA ILE A 49 10.75 -2.78 17.39
C ILE A 49 11.15 -3.91 18.32
N PHE A 50 10.78 -5.16 18.02
CA PHE A 50 11.14 -6.32 18.84
C PHE A 50 12.63 -6.65 18.80
N ILE A 51 13.28 -6.41 17.66
CA ILE A 51 14.69 -6.71 17.45
C ILE A 51 15.59 -5.58 18.01
N ALA A 52 15.14 -4.33 18.02
CA ALA A 52 15.96 -3.19 18.44
C ALA A 52 16.57 -3.35 19.85
N PRO A 53 15.86 -3.79 20.90
CA PRO A 53 16.43 -4.00 22.24
C PRO A 53 17.58 -5.02 22.28
N LEU A 54 17.63 -5.99 21.36
CA LEU A 54 18.69 -7.01 21.31
C LEU A 54 20.06 -6.41 20.93
N PHE A 55 20.07 -5.23 20.31
CA PHE A 55 21.29 -4.52 19.92
C PHE A 55 21.73 -3.45 20.93
N TYR A 56 20.92 -3.18 21.96
CA TYR A 56 21.25 -2.22 23.02
C TYR A 56 21.44 -2.96 24.34
N GLU A 57 22.67 -3.44 24.58
CA GLU A 57 23.09 -4.31 25.71
C GLU A 57 22.85 -3.74 27.13
N ASN A 58 22.27 -2.55 27.29
CA ASN A 58 22.06 -1.90 28.59
C ASN A 58 20.70 -1.17 28.73
N THR A 59 19.71 -1.50 27.92
CA THR A 59 18.37 -0.88 28.06
C THR A 59 17.64 -1.45 29.27
N GLN A 60 17.25 -0.59 30.21
CA GLN A 60 16.44 -1.02 31.36
C GLN A 60 15.10 -1.56 30.85
N TYR A 61 14.54 -2.61 31.47
CA TYR A 61 13.26 -3.22 31.07
C TYR A 61 12.12 -2.19 30.91
N GLY A 62 12.14 -1.09 31.68
CA GLY A 62 11.18 0.02 31.53
C GLY A 62 11.28 0.75 30.18
N GLU A 63 12.48 0.92 29.65
CA GLU A 63 12.73 1.57 28.35
C GLU A 63 12.24 0.69 27.18
N ILE A 64 12.31 -0.63 27.34
CA ILE A 64 11.79 -1.59 26.35
C ILE A 64 10.26 -1.48 26.24
N PHE A 65 9.54 -1.28 27.35
CA PHE A 65 8.09 -1.03 27.32
C PHE A 65 7.73 0.30 26.65
N PHE A 66 8.49 1.36 26.91
CA PHE A 66 8.33 2.63 26.19
C PHE A 66 8.61 2.45 24.69
N LEU A 67 9.62 1.65 24.34
CA LEU A 67 9.93 1.30 22.96
C LEU A 67 8.76 0.59 22.26
N LEU A 68 8.10 -0.32 22.98
CA LEU A 68 6.99 -1.12 22.48
C LEU A 68 5.66 -0.36 22.36
N ILE A 69 5.52 0.81 23.00
CA ILE A 69 4.27 1.59 22.98
C ILE A 69 4.42 2.85 22.14
N LEU A 70 5.54 3.56 22.28
CA LEU A 70 5.75 4.86 21.65
C LEU A 70 6.07 4.73 20.17
N TYR A 71 6.83 3.71 19.77
CA TYR A 71 7.32 3.59 18.40
C TYR A 71 6.44 2.80 17.40
N PRO A 72 5.52 1.90 17.81
CA PRO A 72 4.54 1.36 16.87
C PRO A 72 3.59 2.44 16.35
N LEU A 73 3.34 3.51 17.11
CA LEU A 73 2.46 4.61 16.70
C LEU A 73 2.93 5.31 15.41
N PRO A 74 4.17 5.84 15.34
CA PRO A 74 4.68 6.45 14.10
C PRO A 74 4.79 5.43 12.96
N ALA A 75 5.15 4.17 13.27
CA ALA A 75 5.17 3.10 12.27
C ALA A 75 3.78 2.81 11.68
N LEU A 76 2.74 2.78 12.51
CA LEU A 76 1.36 2.60 12.10
C LEU A 76 0.87 3.76 11.23
N ILE A 77 1.17 5.00 11.65
CA ILE A 77 0.84 6.22 10.89
C ILE A 77 1.47 6.14 9.49
N LEU A 78 2.74 5.76 9.39
CA LEU A 78 3.44 5.61 8.11
C LEU A 78 2.87 4.49 7.24
N ALA A 79 2.53 3.34 7.84
CA ALA A 79 1.91 2.24 7.11
C ALA A 79 0.53 2.63 6.56
N ILE A 80 -0.30 3.30 7.37
CA ILE A 80 -1.60 3.84 6.95
C ILE A 80 -1.41 4.88 5.84
N LEU A 81 -0.48 5.83 6.02
CA LEU A 81 -0.18 6.85 5.03
C LEU A 81 0.26 6.23 3.71
N ASN A 82 1.11 5.20 3.73
CA ASN A 82 1.50 4.47 2.52
C ASN A 82 0.28 3.86 1.82
N GLY A 83 -0.57 3.13 2.55
CA GLY A 83 -1.80 2.56 1.98
C GLY A 83 -2.74 3.61 1.37
N TYR A 84 -2.86 4.78 1.99
CA TYR A 84 -3.68 5.89 1.47
C TYR A 84 -3.06 6.55 0.24
N LEU A 85 -1.75 6.78 0.23
CA LEU A 85 -1.04 7.38 -0.91
C LEU A 85 -1.16 6.48 -2.14
N LEU A 86 -0.93 5.18 -2.00
CA LEU A 86 -1.09 4.23 -3.11
C LEU A 86 -2.52 4.25 -3.65
N TRP A 87 -3.53 4.23 -2.79
CA TRP A 87 -4.93 4.32 -3.21
C TRP A 87 -5.27 5.65 -3.91
N PHE A 88 -4.81 6.76 -3.36
CA PHE A 88 -5.03 8.08 -3.94
C PHE A 88 -4.42 8.18 -5.34
N THR A 89 -3.22 7.63 -5.54
CA THR A 89 -2.55 7.63 -6.84
C THR A 89 -3.26 6.75 -7.87
N GLU A 90 -3.90 5.65 -7.44
CA GLU A 90 -4.74 4.85 -8.34
C GLU A 90 -5.96 5.62 -8.83
N LEU A 91 -6.57 6.45 -7.98
CA LEU A 91 -7.80 7.18 -8.30
C LEU A 91 -7.56 8.49 -9.06
N LYS A 92 -6.55 9.27 -8.69
CA LYS A 92 -6.35 10.63 -9.21
C LYS A 92 -5.35 10.73 -10.34
N THR A 93 -4.47 9.76 -10.50
CA THR A 93 -3.33 9.88 -11.41
C THR A 93 -3.43 8.81 -12.49
N GLN A 94 -3.30 9.19 -13.78
CA GLN A 94 -3.18 8.21 -14.87
C GLN A 94 -1.73 7.97 -15.28
N ASN A 95 -0.83 8.93 -15.02
CA ASN A 95 0.59 8.81 -15.34
C ASN A 95 1.31 7.86 -14.38
N LEU A 96 1.89 6.79 -14.94
CA LEU A 96 2.58 5.73 -14.20
C LEU A 96 3.81 6.25 -13.42
N ILE A 97 4.52 7.23 -13.96
CA ILE A 97 5.71 7.81 -13.31
C ILE A 97 5.31 8.54 -12.01
N LEU A 98 4.24 9.34 -12.07
CA LEU A 98 3.71 10.04 -10.90
C LEU A 98 3.18 9.07 -9.83
N LYS A 99 2.56 7.94 -10.25
CA LYS A 99 2.11 6.89 -9.32
C LYS A 99 3.27 6.30 -8.52
N ILE A 100 4.34 5.93 -9.22
CA ILE A 100 5.54 5.37 -8.59
C ILE A 100 6.17 6.43 -7.68
N GLY A 101 6.33 7.66 -8.16
CA GLY A 101 6.94 8.74 -7.39
C GLY A 101 6.22 9.02 -6.07
N ILE A 102 4.88 9.08 -6.07
CA ILE A 102 4.09 9.31 -4.85
C ILE A 102 4.14 8.09 -3.91
N GLY A 103 4.13 6.87 -4.45
CA GLY A 103 4.29 5.65 -3.66
C GLY A 103 5.64 5.59 -2.92
N LEU A 104 6.70 6.20 -3.47
CA LEU A 104 8.02 6.23 -2.83
C LEU A 104 8.17 7.25 -1.70
N ILE A 105 7.21 8.16 -1.49
CA ILE A 105 7.29 9.22 -0.48
C ILE A 105 7.51 8.66 0.94
N PRO A 106 6.75 7.66 1.42
CA PRO A 106 6.96 7.09 2.75
C PRO A 106 8.32 6.43 2.90
N ILE A 107 8.88 5.86 1.83
CA ILE A 107 10.22 5.27 1.84
C ILE A 107 11.28 6.37 1.98
N LEU A 108 11.13 7.48 1.27
CA LEU A 108 12.01 8.65 1.40
C LEU A 108 12.04 9.19 2.83
N ILE A 109 10.87 9.32 3.48
CA ILE A 109 10.77 9.73 4.88
C ILE A 109 11.52 8.75 5.79
N MET A 110 11.35 7.45 5.56
CA MET A 110 12.02 6.43 6.36
C MET A 110 13.53 6.40 6.14
N ILE A 111 14.00 6.64 4.92
CA ILE A 111 15.44 6.77 4.62
C ILE A 111 16.03 7.94 5.43
N LEU A 112 15.35 9.10 5.48
CA LEU A 112 15.80 10.23 6.29
C LEU A 112 15.86 9.89 7.79
N LEU A 113 14.89 9.13 8.30
CA LEU A 113 14.89 8.64 9.69
C LEU A 113 16.01 7.61 9.95
N ALA A 114 16.40 6.83 8.94
CA ALA A 114 17.46 5.83 9.05
C ALA A 114 18.88 6.42 9.03
N PHE A 115 19.07 7.64 8.52
CA PHE A 115 20.37 8.35 8.54
C PHE A 115 20.67 9.08 9.87
N GLY A 116 19.78 8.99 10.86
CA GLY A 116 19.98 9.58 12.18
C GLY A 116 21.07 8.90 13.01
N LYS A 117 21.37 9.45 14.20
CA LYS A 117 22.22 8.80 15.21
C LYS A 117 21.70 7.40 15.53
N GLU A 118 22.63 6.49 15.87
CA GLU A 118 22.34 5.13 16.35
C GLU A 118 21.27 5.18 17.45
N SER A 119 20.03 4.91 17.05
CA SER A 119 18.86 4.98 17.91
C SER A 119 17.87 3.90 17.49
N PRO A 120 16.96 3.49 18.38
CA PRO A 120 15.91 2.54 18.03
C PRO A 120 15.08 2.99 16.82
N ILE A 121 14.97 4.31 16.58
CA ILE A 121 14.33 4.88 15.39
C ILE A 121 14.98 4.40 14.10
N GLN A 122 16.32 4.30 14.08
CA GLN A 122 17.06 3.85 12.90
C GLN A 122 16.73 2.39 12.54
N PHE A 123 16.63 1.52 13.54
CA PHE A 123 16.24 0.12 13.32
C PHE A 123 14.82 0.01 12.80
N ILE A 124 13.89 0.75 13.39
CA ILE A 124 12.48 0.77 12.97
C ILE A 124 12.35 1.34 11.55
N ALA A 125 13.11 2.40 11.25
CA ALA A 125 13.19 2.97 9.92
C ALA A 125 13.72 1.94 8.92
N THR A 126 14.78 1.20 9.26
CA THR A 126 15.38 0.18 8.39
C THR A 126 14.41 -0.97 8.09
N PHE A 127 13.80 -1.56 9.12
CA PHE A 127 12.82 -2.62 8.94
C PHE A 127 11.54 -2.13 8.24
N GLY A 128 11.12 -0.90 8.51
CA GLY A 128 9.98 -0.30 7.83
C GLY A 128 10.28 0.07 6.37
N ILE A 129 11.52 0.43 6.00
CA ILE A 129 11.94 0.55 4.58
C ILE A 129 11.76 -0.79 3.88
N ILE A 130 12.15 -1.89 4.53
CA ILE A 130 11.96 -3.24 3.96
C ILE A 130 10.46 -3.55 3.80
N GLY A 131 9.65 -3.36 4.84
CA GLY A 131 8.21 -3.65 4.80
C GLY A 131 7.43 -2.78 3.81
N ILE A 132 7.65 -1.46 3.84
CA ILE A 132 7.02 -0.51 2.93
C ILE A 132 7.57 -0.70 1.50
N GLY A 133 8.87 -0.98 1.37
CA GLY A 133 9.53 -1.27 0.10
C GLY A 133 8.94 -2.50 -0.59
N ILE A 134 8.81 -3.62 0.12
CA ILE A 134 8.20 -4.84 -0.40
C ILE A 134 6.74 -4.59 -0.81
N THR A 135 5.96 -3.93 0.04
CA THR A 135 4.55 -3.66 -0.29
C THR A 135 4.38 -2.74 -1.49
N ASN A 136 5.25 -1.73 -1.63
CA ASN A 136 5.29 -0.87 -2.81
C ASN A 136 5.75 -1.61 -4.07
N LEU A 137 6.76 -2.49 -3.98
CA LEU A 137 7.20 -3.32 -5.11
C LEU A 137 6.07 -4.23 -5.60
N ILE A 138 5.34 -4.89 -4.68
CA ILE A 138 4.17 -5.71 -5.02
C ILE A 138 3.12 -4.88 -5.75
N TRP A 139 2.83 -3.67 -5.25
CA TRP A 139 1.86 -2.78 -5.85
C TRP A 139 2.29 -2.29 -7.25
N ILE A 140 3.55 -1.86 -7.42
CA ILE A 140 4.12 -1.45 -8.72
C ILE A 140 4.05 -2.60 -9.73
N THR A 141 4.42 -3.82 -9.31
CA THR A 141 4.37 -5.01 -10.16
C THR A 141 2.95 -5.29 -10.64
N LYS A 142 1.95 -5.16 -9.77
CA LYS A 142 0.53 -5.27 -10.14
C LYS A 142 0.10 -4.16 -11.11
N LEU A 143 0.59 -2.94 -10.93
CA LEU A 143 0.30 -1.80 -11.79
C LEU A 143 0.83 -1.98 -13.21
N ILE A 144 2.05 -2.49 -13.34
CA ILE A 144 2.69 -2.77 -14.63
C ILE A 144 2.01 -3.95 -15.33
N ASN A 145 1.62 -4.98 -14.59
CA ASN A 145 0.97 -6.18 -15.13
C ASN A 145 -0.53 -6.02 -15.43
N LYS A 146 -1.17 -4.94 -14.96
CA LYS A 146 -2.52 -4.57 -15.40
C LYS A 146 -2.43 -4.18 -16.88
N LYS A 147 -2.76 -5.12 -17.78
CA LYS A 147 -2.96 -4.82 -19.21
C LYS A 147 -3.87 -3.59 -19.32
N PRO A 148 -3.53 -2.58 -20.15
CA PRO A 148 -4.48 -1.53 -20.46
C PRO A 148 -5.72 -2.25 -20.98
N VAL A 149 -6.87 -2.02 -20.33
CA VAL A 149 -8.15 -2.36 -20.95
C VAL A 149 -8.14 -1.56 -22.24
N ALA A 150 -7.92 -2.26 -23.36
CA ALA A 150 -7.94 -1.68 -24.66
C ALA A 150 -9.18 -0.79 -24.74
N ASN A 151 -8.98 0.48 -25.10
CA ASN A 151 -10.04 1.36 -25.52
C ASN A 151 -10.73 0.67 -26.70
N THR A 152 -11.76 -0.12 -26.40
CA THR A 152 -12.79 -0.52 -27.34
C THR A 152 -14.07 0.12 -26.83
N VAL A 153 -14.25 1.41 -27.09
CA VAL A 153 -15.13 1.95 -28.15
C VAL A 153 -14.71 3.39 -28.41
#